data_AF-A0A9Q4PVF4-F1
#
_entry.id   AF-A0A9Q4PVF4-F1
#
_cell.length_a   1.000
_cell.length_b   1.000
_cell.length_c   1.000
_cell.angle_alpha   90.00
_cell.angle_beta   90.00
_cell.angle_gamma   90.00
#
_symmetry.space_group_name_H-M   'P 1'
#
loop_
_entity.id
_entity.type
_entity.pdbx_description
1 polymer ?
#
loop_
_entity_poly.entity_id
_entity_poly.type
_entity_poly.pdbx_seq_one_letter_code
_entity_poly.pdbx_strand_id
1 'polypeptide(L)'
;MSDNIISTDSDSGDLTGVAFAIHEIINRLPVTARSLNNPGVRIEEGVVVDDAYTGPILELAMRKNHLIKTIPKTGAYANVPVSVAPVHNSKGEVIAAIGLVDITGIFDLATLMEHQSAILKQVCGKDPCPLPSEAVASKK
;
A
#
# COMPACT_ATOMS: atom_id res chain seq x y z
N MET A 1 -5.93 -29.98 9.03
CA MET A 1 -5.43 -28.59 9.04
C MET A 1 -5.59 -28.09 7.63
N SER A 2 -6.42 -27.08 7.43
CA SER A 2 -6.62 -26.49 6.10
C SER A 2 -5.41 -25.59 5.84
N ASP A 3 -4.62 -25.91 4.83
CA ASP A 3 -3.59 -25.01 4.35
C ASP A 3 -4.29 -23.90 3.57
N ASN A 4 -4.38 -22.70 4.15
CA ASN A 4 -4.92 -21.53 3.44
C ASN A 4 -3.87 -21.08 2.42
N ILE A 5 -4.09 -21.42 1.15
CA ILE A 5 -3.21 -21.08 0.03
C ILE A 5 -3.80 -19.87 -0.68
N ILE A 6 -2.99 -18.81 -0.84
CA ILE A 6 -3.36 -17.69 -1.70
C ILE A 6 -3.11 -18.09 -3.16
N SER A 7 -4.16 -18.07 -3.96
CA SER A 7 -4.18 -18.45 -5.37
C SER A 7 -5.12 -17.54 -6.17
N THR A 8 -5.21 -17.77 -7.48
CA THR A 8 -6.15 -17.07 -8.37
C THR A 8 -7.61 -17.25 -7.98
N ASP A 9 -7.92 -18.34 -7.28
CA ASP A 9 -9.27 -18.77 -6.93
C ASP A 9 -9.52 -18.71 -5.42
N SER A 10 -8.62 -18.09 -4.66
CA SER A 10 -8.83 -17.88 -3.22
C SER A 10 -10.11 -17.11 -2.96
N ASP A 11 -10.86 -17.56 -1.97
CA ASP A 11 -12.04 -16.86 -1.49
C ASP A 11 -11.68 -15.77 -0.48
N SER A 12 -12.68 -15.11 0.08
CA SER A 12 -12.46 -14.07 1.08
C SER A 12 -11.89 -14.64 2.40
N GLY A 13 -12.22 -15.87 2.76
CA GLY A 13 -11.69 -16.54 3.96
C GLY A 13 -10.18 -16.76 3.89
N ASP A 14 -9.68 -17.20 2.74
CA ASP A 14 -8.24 -17.38 2.49
C ASP A 14 -7.44 -16.08 2.64
N LEU A 15 -8.03 -14.95 2.21
CA LEU A 15 -7.38 -13.64 2.22
C LEU A 15 -7.53 -12.90 3.55
N THR A 16 -8.54 -13.24 4.34
CA THR A 16 -8.91 -12.53 5.58
C THR A 16 -7.75 -12.47 6.58
N GLY A 17 -7.05 -13.58 6.81
CA GLY A 17 -5.96 -13.62 7.79
C GLY A 17 -4.81 -12.67 7.47
N VAL A 18 -4.39 -12.62 6.20
CA VAL A 18 -3.33 -11.71 5.75
C VAL A 18 -3.82 -10.25 5.72
N ALA A 19 -5.04 -10.01 5.24
CA ALA A 19 -5.62 -8.67 5.22
C ALA A 19 -5.73 -8.09 6.65
N PHE A 20 -6.12 -8.90 7.64
CA PHE A 20 -6.16 -8.48 9.04
C PHE A 20 -4.78 -8.15 9.60
N ALA A 21 -3.78 -8.98 9.30
CA ALA A 21 -2.41 -8.72 9.75
C ALA A 21 -1.91 -7.37 9.21
N ILE A 22 -2.16 -7.09 7.93
CA ILE A 22 -1.82 -5.82 7.31
C ILE A 22 -2.57 -4.67 7.99
N HIS A 23 -3.88 -4.81 8.21
CA HIS A 23 -4.73 -3.82 8.89
C HIS A 23 -4.16 -3.44 10.27
N GLU A 24 -3.75 -4.40 11.09
CA GLU A 24 -3.16 -4.11 12.40
C GLU A 24 -1.77 -3.43 12.29
N ILE A 25 -0.93 -3.82 11.32
CA ILE A 25 0.41 -3.24 11.13
C ILE A 25 0.34 -1.74 10.76
N ILE A 26 -0.68 -1.34 10.02
CA ILE A 26 -0.81 0.02 9.47
C ILE A 26 -1.73 0.93 10.29
N ASN A 27 -1.76 0.75 11.60
CA ASN A 27 -2.60 1.52 12.52
C ASN A 27 -4.11 1.44 12.18
N ARG A 28 -4.59 0.26 11.80
CA ARG A 28 -6.02 -0.02 11.54
C ARG A 28 -6.64 0.79 10.41
N LEU A 29 -5.85 1.20 9.43
CA LEU A 29 -6.40 1.76 8.20
C LEU A 29 -7.17 0.69 7.40
N PRO A 30 -8.19 1.06 6.61
CA PRO A 30 -8.96 0.09 5.86
C PRO A 30 -8.11 -0.69 4.85
N VAL A 31 -8.26 -2.01 4.88
CA VAL A 31 -7.58 -2.94 3.98
C VAL A 31 -8.61 -3.68 3.14
N THR A 32 -8.30 -3.83 1.86
CA THR A 32 -9.09 -4.61 0.92
C THR A 32 -8.21 -5.64 0.25
N ALA A 33 -8.76 -6.78 -0.11
CA ALA A 33 -8.06 -7.77 -0.92
C ALA A 33 -9.05 -8.47 -1.84
N ARG A 34 -8.56 -9.00 -2.96
CA ARG A 34 -9.30 -9.99 -3.76
C ARG A 34 -8.35 -10.85 -4.56
N SER A 35 -8.78 -12.07 -4.89
CA SER A 35 -8.08 -12.89 -5.85
C SER A 35 -8.44 -12.47 -7.28
N LEU A 36 -7.73 -13.04 -8.25
CA LEU A 36 -7.95 -12.75 -9.66
C LEU A 36 -9.38 -13.12 -10.09
N ASN A 37 -9.85 -14.29 -9.68
CA ASN A 37 -11.10 -14.87 -10.16
C ASN A 37 -12.28 -14.66 -9.22
N ASN A 38 -12.04 -14.49 -7.91
CA ASN A 38 -13.11 -14.34 -6.93
C ASN A 38 -13.11 -12.93 -6.29
N PRO A 39 -14.29 -12.46 -5.84
CA PRO A 39 -14.37 -11.35 -4.90
C PRO A 39 -13.59 -11.67 -3.62
N GLY A 40 -13.19 -10.64 -2.90
CA GLY A 40 -12.45 -10.82 -1.66
C GLY A 40 -13.08 -10.07 -0.51
N VAL A 41 -12.25 -9.37 0.25
CA VAL A 41 -12.57 -8.91 1.60
C VAL A 41 -12.32 -7.42 1.72
N ARG A 42 -13.13 -6.76 2.53
CA ARG A 42 -12.89 -5.41 3.05
C ARG A 42 -12.91 -5.45 4.57
N ILE A 43 -11.83 -4.96 5.16
CA ILE A 43 -11.62 -4.89 6.61
C ILE A 43 -11.57 -3.42 7.01
N GLU A 44 -12.39 -3.08 7.99
CA GLU A 44 -12.48 -1.76 8.61
C GLU A 44 -12.66 -1.96 10.11
N GLU A 45 -12.04 -1.12 10.94
CA GLU A 45 -12.22 -1.13 12.41
C GLU A 45 -12.07 -2.52 13.07
N GLY A 46 -11.14 -3.35 12.58
CA GLY A 46 -10.90 -4.69 13.13
C GLY A 46 -11.99 -5.72 12.84
N VAL A 47 -12.87 -5.48 11.85
CA VAL A 47 -13.90 -6.43 11.42
C VAL A 47 -13.96 -6.57 9.90
N VAL A 48 -14.42 -7.73 9.41
CA VAL A 48 -14.76 -7.90 7.99
C VAL A 48 -16.12 -7.23 7.75
N VAL A 49 -16.12 -6.15 6.99
CA VAL A 49 -17.34 -5.38 6.65
C VAL A 49 -17.97 -5.80 5.32
N ASP A 50 -17.21 -6.51 4.48
CA ASP A 50 -17.67 -7.08 3.21
C ASP A 50 -16.78 -8.29 2.87
N ASP A 51 -17.40 -9.46 2.66
CA ASP A 51 -16.76 -10.74 2.33
C ASP A 51 -16.96 -11.15 0.85
N ALA A 52 -17.57 -10.27 0.05
CA ALA A 52 -17.71 -10.39 -1.40
C ALA A 52 -17.22 -9.10 -2.11
N TYR A 53 -16.20 -8.46 -1.52
CA TYR A 53 -15.74 -7.15 -1.95
C TYR A 53 -15.09 -7.19 -3.34
N THR A 54 -15.46 -6.22 -4.17
CA THR A 54 -14.75 -5.85 -5.39
C THR A 54 -14.30 -4.40 -5.32
N GLY A 55 -13.28 -4.04 -6.10
CA GLY A 55 -12.80 -2.68 -6.19
C GLY A 55 -12.24 -2.38 -7.58
N PRO A 56 -12.61 -1.24 -8.20
CA PRO A 56 -12.11 -0.89 -9.53
C PRO A 56 -10.59 -0.77 -9.56
N ILE A 57 -9.96 -0.34 -8.45
CA ILE A 57 -8.51 -0.20 -8.36
C ILE A 57 -7.82 -1.54 -8.09
N LEU A 58 -8.44 -2.47 -7.34
CA LEU A 58 -7.94 -3.85 -7.19
C LEU A 58 -7.83 -4.52 -8.56
N GLU A 59 -8.90 -4.45 -9.35
CA GLU A 59 -8.89 -5.01 -10.69
C GLU A 59 -7.90 -4.30 -11.62
N LEU A 60 -7.80 -2.98 -11.52
CA LEU A 60 -6.86 -2.21 -12.32
C LEU A 60 -5.41 -2.57 -12.00
N ALA A 61 -5.06 -2.71 -10.72
CA ALA A 61 -3.72 -3.08 -10.28
C ALA A 61 -3.33 -4.48 -10.76
N MET A 62 -4.27 -5.44 -10.69
CA MET A 62 -4.05 -6.78 -11.24
C MET A 62 -3.88 -6.75 -12.76
N ARG A 63 -4.74 -6.03 -13.49
CA ARG A 63 -4.66 -5.92 -14.95
C ARG A 63 -3.38 -5.22 -15.43
N LYS A 64 -2.94 -4.17 -14.73
CA LYS A 64 -1.73 -3.41 -15.06
C LYS A 64 -0.46 -4.07 -14.55
N ASN A 65 -0.60 -5.04 -13.63
CA ASN A 65 0.50 -5.72 -12.99
C ASN A 65 1.51 -4.74 -12.36
N HIS A 66 1.01 -3.73 -11.66
CA HIS A 66 1.84 -2.71 -11.03
C HIS A 66 1.15 -2.09 -9.81
N LEU A 67 1.93 -1.50 -8.91
CA LEU A 67 1.44 -0.69 -7.79
C LEU A 67 0.66 0.52 -8.33
N ILE A 68 -0.56 0.73 -7.88
CA ILE A 68 -1.38 1.88 -8.26
C ILE A 68 -1.66 2.72 -7.01
N LYS A 69 -1.20 3.96 -7.03
CA LYS A 69 -1.57 5.01 -6.07
C LYS A 69 -2.46 6.02 -6.80
N THR A 70 -3.73 6.12 -6.39
CA THR A 70 -4.69 7.00 -7.09
C THR A 70 -5.88 7.34 -6.20
N ILE A 71 -6.76 8.19 -6.71
CA ILE A 71 -8.05 8.51 -6.10
C ILE A 71 -9.12 7.92 -7.03
N PRO A 72 -9.85 6.86 -6.64
CA PRO A 72 -10.87 6.26 -7.48
C PRO A 72 -12.06 7.20 -7.65
N LYS A 73 -12.69 7.16 -8.81
CA LYS A 73 -13.94 7.91 -9.07
C LYS A 73 -15.20 7.16 -8.67
N THR A 74 -15.10 5.85 -8.44
CA THR A 74 -16.23 4.94 -8.18
C THR A 74 -15.81 3.86 -7.16
N GLY A 75 -16.81 3.14 -6.62
CA GLY A 75 -16.62 2.11 -5.59
C GLY A 75 -16.73 2.67 -4.17
N ALA A 76 -16.55 1.80 -3.17
CA ALA A 76 -16.75 2.15 -1.76
C ALA A 76 -15.84 3.29 -1.26
N TYR A 77 -14.65 3.43 -1.87
CA TYR A 77 -13.65 4.46 -1.53
C TYR A 77 -13.53 5.56 -2.59
N ALA A 78 -14.62 5.87 -3.29
CA ALA A 78 -14.63 6.97 -4.27
C ALA A 78 -14.19 8.29 -3.60
N ASN A 79 -13.31 9.03 -4.28
CA ASN A 79 -12.72 10.29 -3.81
C ASN A 79 -11.80 10.18 -2.60
N VAL A 80 -11.41 8.96 -2.19
CA VAL A 80 -10.42 8.74 -1.12
C VAL A 80 -9.14 8.16 -1.73
N PRO A 81 -7.93 8.65 -1.37
CA PRO A 81 -6.68 8.07 -1.85
C PRO A 81 -6.53 6.59 -1.48
N VAL A 82 -6.08 5.79 -2.43
CA VAL A 82 -5.80 4.37 -2.25
C VAL A 82 -4.45 3.99 -2.84
N SER A 83 -3.81 3.01 -2.23
CA SER A 83 -2.59 2.35 -2.72
C SER A 83 -2.86 0.86 -2.85
N VAL A 84 -2.70 0.30 -4.05
CA VAL A 84 -3.05 -1.08 -4.36
C VAL A 84 -1.93 -1.79 -5.09
N ALA A 85 -1.50 -2.93 -4.57
CA ALA A 85 -0.44 -3.75 -5.15
C ALA A 85 -0.99 -5.11 -5.61
N PRO A 86 -0.57 -5.61 -6.78
CA PRO A 86 -0.81 -7.00 -7.15
C PRO A 86 0.04 -7.94 -6.30
N VAL A 87 -0.49 -9.13 -6.05
CA VAL A 87 0.20 -10.25 -5.41
C VAL A 87 0.63 -11.21 -6.51
N HIS A 88 1.87 -11.68 -6.44
CA HIS A 88 2.44 -12.61 -7.42
C HIS A 88 2.68 -13.99 -6.84
N ASN A 89 2.55 -15.01 -7.67
CA ASN A 89 3.09 -16.33 -7.36
C ASN A 89 4.60 -16.39 -7.65
N SER A 90 5.20 -17.56 -7.40
CA SER A 90 6.63 -17.81 -7.64
C SER A 90 7.07 -17.70 -9.11
N LYS A 91 6.13 -17.70 -10.06
CA LYS A 91 6.39 -17.51 -11.49
C LYS A 91 6.27 -16.03 -11.92
N GLY A 92 5.91 -15.14 -11.00
CA GLY A 92 5.67 -13.72 -11.29
C GLY A 92 4.29 -13.45 -11.91
N GLU A 93 3.38 -14.42 -11.88
CA GLU A 93 2.01 -14.25 -12.39
C GLU A 93 1.14 -13.59 -11.30
N VAL A 94 0.27 -12.66 -11.70
CA VAL A 94 -0.66 -12.00 -10.79
C VAL A 94 -1.74 -12.99 -10.35
N ILE A 95 -1.90 -13.16 -9.04
CA ILE A 95 -2.89 -14.09 -8.46
C ILE A 95 -3.95 -13.38 -7.61
N ALA A 96 -3.64 -12.20 -7.07
CA ALA A 96 -4.53 -11.41 -6.22
C ALA A 96 -4.09 -9.94 -6.23
N ALA A 97 -4.82 -9.09 -5.52
CA ALA A 97 -4.37 -7.75 -5.16
C ALA A 97 -4.79 -7.40 -3.73
N ILE A 98 -3.98 -6.56 -3.10
CA ILE A 98 -4.23 -6.00 -1.77
C ILE A 98 -4.18 -4.48 -1.88
N GLY A 99 -5.20 -3.83 -1.32
CA GLY A 99 -5.39 -2.39 -1.34
C GLY A 99 -5.48 -1.81 0.05
N LEU A 100 -4.86 -0.66 0.23
CA LEU A 100 -4.92 0.16 1.41
C LEU A 100 -5.59 1.49 1.07
N VAL A 101 -6.47 1.95 1.96
CA VAL A 101 -7.13 3.25 1.86
C VAL A 101 -6.42 4.24 2.78
N ASP A 102 -5.88 5.30 2.21
CA ASP A 102 -5.23 6.37 2.95
C ASP A 102 -6.21 7.50 3.23
N ILE A 103 -6.94 7.36 4.34
CA ILE A 103 -7.82 8.41 4.84
C ILE A 103 -6.99 9.54 5.48
N THR A 104 -5.77 9.24 5.92
CA THR A 104 -4.94 10.10 6.78
C THR A 104 -3.99 11.03 6.03
N GLY A 105 -3.74 10.78 4.74
CA GLY A 105 -2.72 11.50 3.95
C GLY A 105 -1.28 11.18 4.34
N ILE A 106 -1.06 10.13 5.14
CA ILE A 106 0.27 9.75 5.65
C ILE A 106 1.18 9.30 4.51
N PHE A 107 0.65 8.61 3.49
CA PHE A 107 1.49 8.16 2.37
C PHE A 107 1.93 9.33 1.48
N ASP A 108 1.14 10.41 1.41
CA ASP A 108 1.53 11.62 0.70
C ASP A 108 2.64 12.37 1.45
N LEU A 109 2.53 12.49 2.77
CA LEU A 109 3.57 13.09 3.62
C LEU A 109 4.90 12.33 3.58
N ALA A 110 4.85 10.98 3.63
CA ALA A 110 6.06 10.16 3.51
C ALA A 110 6.73 10.32 2.14
N THR A 111 5.95 10.36 1.06
CA THR A 111 6.45 10.60 -0.30
C THR A 111 7.09 12.00 -0.41
N LEU A 112 6.49 13.01 0.23
CA LEU A 112 7.06 14.36 0.29
C LEU A 112 8.42 14.41 1.01
N MET A 113 8.59 13.65 2.09
CA MET A 113 9.86 13.56 2.82
C MET A 113 10.97 12.87 2.00
N GLU A 114 10.64 11.82 1.23
CA GLU A 114 11.59 11.19 0.31
C GLU A 114 12.10 12.18 -0.73
N HIS A 115 11.21 12.99 -1.31
CA HIS A 115 11.61 14.03 -2.28
C HIS A 115 12.50 15.11 -1.66
N GLN A 116 12.26 15.53 -0.41
CA GLN A 116 13.15 16.48 0.28
C GLN A 116 14.55 15.91 0.47
N SER A 117 14.67 14.61 0.80
CA SER A 117 15.99 13.96 0.95
C SER A 117 16.76 13.90 -0.38
N ALA A 118 16.06 13.70 -1.50
CA ALA A 118 16.65 13.72 -2.83
C ALA A 118 17.11 15.13 -3.23
N ILE A 119 16.30 16.16 -2.95
CA ILE A 119 16.68 17.57 -3.19
C ILE A 119 17.89 17.95 -2.33
N LEU A 120 17.93 17.57 -1.04
CA LEU A 120 19.08 17.81 -0.18
C LEU A 120 20.35 17.15 -0.72
N LYS A 121 20.28 15.91 -1.23
CA LYS A 121 21.42 15.26 -1.90
C LYS A 121 21.88 15.99 -3.16
N GLN A 122 20.95 16.51 -3.95
CA GLN A 122 21.25 17.20 -5.20
C GLN A 122 21.88 18.58 -4.98
N VAL A 123 21.51 19.27 -3.89
CA VAL A 123 22.06 20.58 -3.53
C VAL A 123 23.37 20.46 -2.72
N CYS A 124 23.52 19.45 -1.87
CA CYS A 124 24.71 19.30 -1.01
C CYS A 124 25.86 18.50 -1.63
N GLY A 125 25.69 17.84 -2.77
CA GLY A 125 26.77 17.43 -3.68
C GLY A 125 27.80 16.39 -3.20
N LYS A 126 27.96 16.09 -1.90
CA LYS A 126 28.74 14.99 -1.31
C LYS A 126 28.52 14.96 0.20
N ASP A 127 28.38 13.75 0.76
CA ASP A 127 28.38 13.53 2.20
C ASP A 127 29.75 13.90 2.82
N PRO A 128 29.78 14.44 4.05
CA PRO A 128 28.65 14.79 4.92
C PRO A 128 28.27 16.29 4.84
N CYS A 129 26.97 16.59 4.99
CA CYS A 129 26.49 17.94 5.29
C CYS A 129 27.04 18.41 6.64
N PRO A 130 27.68 19.59 6.72
CA PRO A 130 28.17 20.11 7.98
C PRO A 130 26.98 20.45 8.88
N LEU A 131 26.98 19.92 10.10
CA LEU A 131 26.07 20.36 11.15
C LEU A 131 26.40 21.83 11.51
N PRO A 132 25.40 22.66 11.90
CA PRO A 132 25.61 24.06 12.25
C PRO A 132 26.63 24.29 13.39
N SER A 133 27.01 23.23 14.12
CA SER A 133 28.01 23.24 15.19
C SER A 133 29.47 23.25 14.70
N GLU A 134 29.76 23.02 13.41
CA GLU A 134 31.13 22.97 12.90
C GLU A 134 31.59 24.27 12.20
N ALA A 135 30.75 25.31 12.18
CA ALA A 135 31.07 26.60 11.56
C ALA A 135 31.95 27.53 12.43
N VAL A 136 32.73 27.01 13.37
CA VAL A 136 33.60 27.83 14.24
C VAL A 136 35.03 27.30 14.26
N ALA A 137 35.81 27.70 13.25
CA ALA A 137 37.14 28.28 13.45
C ALA A 137 37.82 28.53 12.11
N SER A 138 37.72 29.76 11.60
CA SER A 138 38.87 30.33 10.89
C SER A 138 38.93 31.84 11.17
N LYS A 139 39.68 32.17 12.23
CA LYS A 139 40.23 33.51 12.48
C LYS A 139 41.74 33.34 12.70
N LYS A 140 42.52 33.41 11.63
CA LYS A 140 43.60 34.38 11.42
C LYS A 140 44.32 34.09 10.11
#